data_AF-A0A4Q0NUK2-F1
#
_entry.id   AF-A0A4Q0NUK2-F1
#
_cell.length_a   1.000
_cell.length_b   1.000
_cell.length_c   1.000
_cell.angle_alpha   90.00
_cell.angle_beta   90.00
_cell.angle_gamma   90.00
#
_symmetry.space_group_name_H-M   'P 1'
#
loop_
_entity.id
_entity.type
_entity.pdbx_description
1 polymer ?
#
loop_
_entity_poly.entity_id
_entity_poly.type
_entity_poly.pdbx_seq_one_letter_code
_entity_poly.pdbx_strand_id
1 'polypeptide(L)'
;MKRALIKFRCSVYEKKLLQVKAKAAGSSLSAFCRNSLLEQQIIERMNEEHINTYKMLVKYHNNFKRIGNMYKKGNPKLSEEVILVAEEIKKHLKSIIP
;
A
#
# COMPACT_ATOMS: atom_id res chain seq x y z
N MET A 1 -18.31 -5.97 21.38
CA MET A 1 -19.30 -5.54 20.36
C MET A 1 -19.70 -4.10 20.66
N LYS A 2 -19.68 -3.17 19.69
CA LYS A 2 -20.07 -1.77 19.92
C LYS A 2 -21.60 -1.68 20.03
N ARG A 3 -22.12 -1.03 21.08
CA ARG A 3 -23.56 -1.04 21.44
C ARG A 3 -24.29 0.30 21.23
N ALA A 4 -23.56 1.42 21.26
CA ALA A 4 -24.13 2.74 21.05
C ALA A 4 -24.30 3.05 19.54
N LEU A 5 -25.36 3.76 19.18
CA LEU A 5 -25.72 4.06 17.79
C LEU A 5 -25.84 5.58 17.59
N ILE A 6 -25.25 6.06 16.48
CA ILE A 6 -25.29 7.47 16.06
C ILE A 6 -26.12 7.57 14.77
N LYS A 7 -27.07 8.50 14.71
CA LYS A 7 -27.86 8.83 13.50
C LYS A 7 -27.69 10.31 13.21
N PHE A 8 -27.44 10.65 11.95
CA PHE A 8 -27.46 12.04 11.48
C PHE A 8 -28.26 12.14 10.19
N ARG A 9 -28.90 13.29 9.98
CA ARG A 9 -29.62 13.57 8.74
C ARG A 9 -28.61 13.96 7.65
N CYS A 10 -28.87 13.51 6.44
CA CYS A 10 -28.12 13.89 5.25
C CYS A 10 -29.07 13.82 4.04
N SER A 11 -28.76 14.59 3.02
CA SER A 11 -29.39 14.48 1.71
C SER A 11 -29.04 13.14 1.03
N VAL A 12 -29.84 12.78 0.03
CA VAL A 12 -29.59 11.57 -0.78
C VAL A 12 -28.22 11.64 -1.46
N TYR A 13 -27.82 12.83 -1.90
CA TYR A 13 -26.52 13.05 -2.53
C TYR A 13 -25.35 12.84 -1.56
N GLU A 14 -25.40 13.46 -0.38
CA GLU A 14 -24.36 13.30 0.65
C GLU A 14 -24.20 11.85 1.07
N LYS A 15 -25.32 11.12 1.24
CA LYS A 15 -25.28 9.69 1.55
C LYS A 15 -24.53 8.90 0.49
N LYS A 16 -24.78 9.18 -0.80
CA LYS A 16 -24.09 8.52 -1.92
C LYS A 16 -22.61 8.89 -1.95
N LEU A 17 -22.28 10.16 -1.72
CA LEU A 17 -20.90 10.63 -1.67
C LEU A 17 -20.10 9.96 -0.54
N LEU A 18 -20.67 9.84 0.66
CA LEU A 18 -20.05 9.14 1.79
C LEU A 18 -19.81 7.66 1.48
N GLN A 19 -20.73 6.99 0.77
CA GLN A 19 -20.53 5.61 0.33
C GLN A 19 -19.37 5.47 -0.66
N VAL A 20 -19.26 6.37 -1.63
CA VAL A 20 -18.15 6.38 -2.61
C VAL A 20 -16.81 6.58 -1.88
N LYS A 21 -16.73 7.56 -0.97
CA LYS A 21 -15.52 7.82 -0.18
C LYS A 21 -15.14 6.65 0.74
N ALA A 22 -16.12 6.04 1.41
CA ALA A 22 -15.90 4.86 2.24
C ALA A 22 -15.36 3.67 1.41
N LYS A 23 -15.89 3.47 0.20
CA LYS A 23 -15.42 2.42 -0.72
C LYS A 23 -13.97 2.66 -1.18
N ALA A 24 -13.62 3.90 -1.53
CA ALA A 24 -12.25 4.28 -1.90
C ALA A 24 -11.26 4.05 -0.74
N ALA A 25 -11.69 4.36 0.49
CA ALA A 25 -10.96 4.08 1.72
C ALA A 25 -10.94 2.58 2.11
N GLY A 26 -11.57 1.69 1.34
CA GLY A 26 -11.64 0.26 1.65
C GLY A 26 -12.35 -0.08 2.97
N SER A 27 -13.21 0.80 3.48
CA SER A 27 -13.86 0.66 4.79
C SER A 27 -15.39 0.70 4.68
N SER A 28 -16.08 0.16 5.69
CA SER A 28 -17.54 0.31 5.77
C SER A 28 -17.90 1.77 6.05
N LEU A 29 -19.09 2.21 5.62
CA LEU A 29 -19.58 3.57 5.84
C LEU A 29 -19.48 4.00 7.32
N SER A 30 -19.84 3.11 8.26
CA SER A 30 -19.79 3.41 9.70
C SER A 30 -18.36 3.48 10.25
N ALA A 31 -17.44 2.68 9.69
CA ALA A 31 -16.03 2.77 10.03
C ALA A 31 -15.40 4.05 9.45
N PHE A 32 -15.69 4.37 8.19
CA PHE A 32 -15.24 5.59 7.52
C PHE A 32 -15.66 6.83 8.31
N CYS A 33 -16.96 7.01 8.57
CA CYS A 33 -17.45 8.18 9.31
C CYS A 33 -16.85 8.28 10.72
N ARG A 34 -16.73 7.16 11.44
CA ARG A 34 -16.15 7.16 12.78
C ARG A 34 -14.65 7.52 12.74
N ASN A 35 -13.90 6.94 11.81
CA ASN A 35 -12.47 7.17 11.68
C ASN A 35 -12.21 8.63 11.23
N SER A 36 -13.01 9.17 10.31
CA SER A 36 -12.94 10.60 9.92
C SER A 36 -13.15 11.53 11.11
N LEU A 37 -14.11 11.23 11.99
CA LEU A 37 -14.43 12.06 13.16
C LEU A 37 -13.42 11.91 14.30
N LEU A 38 -12.69 10.80 14.36
CA LEU A 38 -11.66 10.54 15.35
C LEU A 38 -10.25 10.90 14.85
N GLU A 39 -10.15 11.66 13.74
CA GLU A 39 -8.89 12.05 13.09
C GLU A 39 -7.95 10.87 12.80
N GLN A 40 -8.51 9.66 12.66
CA GLN A 40 -7.73 8.49 12.32
C GLN A 40 -7.35 8.58 10.84
N GLN A 41 -6.09 8.29 10.54
CA GLN A 41 -5.56 8.35 9.19
C GLN A 41 -6.36 7.39 8.29
N ILE A 42 -7.12 7.94 7.34
CA ILE A 42 -7.82 7.16 6.33
C ILE A 42 -6.86 6.98 5.17
N ILE A 43 -6.15 5.85 5.18
CA ILE A 43 -5.24 5.49 4.11
C ILE A 43 -6.09 4.98 2.95
N GLU A 44 -5.94 5.61 1.78
CA GLU A 44 -6.57 5.14 0.56
C GLU A 44 -6.11 3.73 0.25
N ARG A 45 -7.04 2.85 -0.13
CA ARG A 45 -6.70 1.47 -0.45
C ARG A 45 -5.81 1.47 -1.70
N MET A 46 -4.72 0.71 -1.68
CA MET A 46 -3.94 0.46 -2.90
C MET A 46 -4.86 -0.13 -3.98
N ASN A 47 -4.89 0.51 -5.14
CA ASN A 47 -5.58 0.00 -6.31
C ASN A 47 -4.93 -1.32 -6.78
N GLU A 48 -5.64 -2.12 -7.58
CA GLU A 48 -5.12 -3.39 -8.09
C GLU A 48 -3.82 -3.22 -8.88
N GLU A 49 -3.70 -2.13 -9.64
CA GLU A 49 -2.47 -1.76 -10.35
C GLU A 49 -1.30 -1.48 -9.40
N HIS A 50 -1.55 -0.80 -8.28
CA HIS A 50 -0.53 -0.55 -7.24
C HIS A 50 -0.08 -1.87 -6.60
N ILE A 51 -1.02 -2.76 -6.30
CA ILE A 51 -0.71 -4.10 -5.76
C ILE A 51 0.11 -4.91 -6.75
N ASN A 52 -0.23 -4.88 -8.03
CA ASN A 52 0.50 -5.60 -9.06
C ASN A 52 1.93 -5.07 -9.22
N THR A 53 2.08 -3.75 -9.26
CA THR A 53 3.38 -3.07 -9.32
C THR A 53 4.24 -3.41 -8.11
N TYR A 54 3.67 -3.39 -6.91
CA TYR A 54 4.34 -3.80 -5.68
C TYR A 54 4.84 -5.25 -5.76
N LYS A 55 3.99 -6.19 -6.20
CA LYS A 55 4.37 -7.60 -6.37
C LYS A 55 5.51 -7.76 -7.38
N MET A 56 5.49 -6.99 -8.48
CA MET A 56 6.58 -6.99 -9.47
C MET A 56 7.90 -6.49 -8.86
N LEU A 57 7.87 -5.38 -8.13
CA LEU A 57 9.06 -4.84 -7.46
C LEU A 57 9.66 -5.84 -6.47
N VAL A 58 8.83 -6.53 -5.67
CA VAL A 58 9.30 -7.61 -4.78
C VAL A 58 9.96 -8.74 -5.57
N LYS A 59 9.36 -9.16 -6.68
CA LYS A 59 9.94 -10.19 -7.57
C LYS A 59 11.29 -9.76 -8.12
N TYR A 60 11.41 -8.52 -8.60
CA TYR A 60 12.64 -7.98 -9.16
C TYR A 60 13.74 -7.86 -8.10
N HIS A 61 13.44 -7.34 -6.91
CA HIS A 61 14.38 -7.33 -5.79
C HIS A 61 15.00 -8.71 -5.53
N ASN A 62 14.15 -9.74 -5.45
CA ASN A 62 14.60 -11.12 -5.23
C ASN A 62 15.44 -11.66 -6.40
N ASN A 63 15.06 -11.34 -7.64
CA ASN A 63 15.81 -11.74 -8.83
C ASN A 63 17.20 -11.11 -8.86
N PHE A 64 17.31 -9.80 -8.63
CA PHE A 64 18.60 -9.11 -8.56
C PHE A 64 19.46 -9.67 -7.43
N LYS A 65 18.91 -9.90 -6.24
CA LYS A 65 19.65 -10.54 -5.15
C LYS A 65 20.20 -11.92 -5.52
N ARG A 66 19.43 -12.74 -6.25
CA ARG A 66 19.88 -14.06 -6.75
C ARG A 66 21.02 -13.93 -7.75
N ILE A 67 20.93 -12.98 -8.69
CA ILE A 67 21.98 -12.70 -9.67
C ILE A 67 23.26 -12.26 -8.94
N GLY A 68 23.16 -11.32 -8.00
CA GLY A 68 24.30 -10.87 -7.20
C GLY A 68 24.98 -12.02 -6.46
N ASN A 69 24.20 -12.89 -5.82
CA ASN A 69 24.72 -14.08 -5.14
C ASN A 69 25.44 -15.05 -6.10
N MET A 70 24.90 -15.25 -7.30
CA MET A 70 25.48 -16.14 -8.30
C MET A 70 26.86 -15.67 -8.78
N TYR A 71 27.01 -14.36 -9.01
CA TYR A 71 28.28 -13.79 -9.49
C TYR A 71 29.24 -13.38 -8.38
N LYS A 72 28.92 -13.62 -7.11
CA LYS A 72 29.73 -13.18 -5.95
C LYS A 72 31.21 -13.56 -6.03
N LYS A 73 31.53 -14.76 -6.55
CA LYS A 73 32.92 -15.23 -6.74
C LYS A 73 33.44 -15.03 -8.17
N GLY A 74 32.56 -15.03 -9.17
CA GLY A 74 32.94 -14.99 -10.59
C GLY A 74 33.12 -13.59 -11.16
N ASN A 75 32.35 -12.62 -10.66
CA ASN A 75 32.47 -11.20 -11.02
C ASN A 75 31.97 -10.34 -9.84
N PRO A 76 32.85 -10.01 -8.88
CA PRO A 76 32.49 -9.22 -7.71
C PRO A 76 31.90 -7.85 -8.05
N LYS A 77 32.42 -7.18 -9.09
CA LYS A 77 31.93 -5.87 -9.53
C LYS A 77 30.47 -5.95 -10.01
N LEU A 78 30.13 -6.95 -10.83
CA LEU A 78 28.74 -7.18 -11.24
C LEU A 78 27.84 -7.50 -10.04
N SER A 79 28.35 -8.27 -9.08
CA SER A 79 27.62 -8.60 -7.86
C SER A 79 27.25 -7.34 -7.06
N GLU A 80 28.20 -6.43 -6.89
CA GLU A 80 28.01 -5.15 -6.20
C GLU A 80 26.95 -4.28 -6.89
N GLU A 81 27.08 -4.02 -8.19
CA GLU A 81 26.14 -3.21 -8.97
C GLU A 81 24.70 -3.75 -8.88
N VAL A 82 24.55 -5.08 -9.01
CA VAL A 82 23.25 -5.74 -8.94
C VAL A 82 22.64 -5.69 -7.54
N ILE A 83 23.46 -5.77 -6.49
CA ILE A 83 23.01 -5.63 -5.10
C ILE A 83 22.59 -4.18 -4.82
N LEU A 84 23.28 -3.19 -5.37
CA LEU A 84 22.88 -1.77 -5.26
C LEU A 84 21.48 -1.55 -5.81
N VAL A 85 21.21 -2.05 -7.02
CA VAL A 85 19.87 -1.99 -7.63
C VAL A 85 18.81 -2.69 -6.76
N ALA A 86 19.15 -3.85 -6.17
CA ALA A 86 18.24 -4.54 -5.26
C ALA A 86 17.91 -3.69 -4.02
N GLU A 87 18.91 -3.02 -3.43
CA GLU A 87 18.69 -2.14 -2.28
C GLU A 87 17.91 -0.87 -2.63
N GLU A 88 18.07 -0.31 -3.83
CA GLU A 88 17.23 0.79 -4.32
C GLU A 88 15.76 0.38 -4.44
N ILE A 89 15.48 -0.78 -5.04
CA ILE A 89 14.11 -1.31 -5.12
C ILE A 89 13.50 -1.48 -3.73
N LYS A 90 14.30 -1.95 -2.76
CA LYS A 90 13.87 -2.13 -1.37
C LYS A 90 13.58 -0.80 -0.67
N LYS A 91 14.34 0.26 -0.97
CA LYS A 91 14.02 1.62 -0.49
C LYS A 91 12.67 2.09 -1.03
N HIS A 92 12.41 1.92 -2.32
CA HIS A 92 11.12 2.26 -2.93
C HIS A 92 9.96 1.43 -2.35
N LEU A 93 10.16 0.13 -2.10
CA LEU A 93 9.15 -0.71 -1.46
C LEU A 93 8.77 -0.21 -0.06
N LYS A 94 9.74 0.28 0.71
CA LYS A 94 9.49 0.85 2.06
C LYS A 94 8.74 2.18 2.01
N SER A 95 8.95 3.02 0.98
CA SER A 95 8.20 4.28 0.84
C SER A 95 6.76 4.08 0.38
N ILE A 96 6.45 2.94 -0.25
CA ILE A 96 5.10 2.62 -0.74
C ILE A 96 4.17 2.15 0.39
N ILE A 97 4.74 1.62 1.49
CA ILE A 97 3.97 1.22 2.67
C ILE A 97 3.94 2.42 3.64
N PRO A 98 2.79 3.07 3.85
CA PRO A 98 2.66 4.14 4.84
C PRO A 98 2.83 3.63 6.29
#